data_AF-A0A5D0WHX2-F1
#
_entry.id   AF-A0A5D0WHX2-F1
#
_cell.length_a   1.000
_cell.length_b   1.000
_cell.length_c   1.000
_cell.angle_alpha   90.00
_cell.angle_beta   90.00
_cell.angle_gamma   90.00
#
_symmetry.space_group_name_H-M   'P 1'
#
loop_
_entity.id
_entity.type
_entity.pdbx_description
1 polymer ?
#
loop_
_entity_poly.entity_id
_entity_poly.type
_entity_poly.pdbx_seq_one_letter_code
_entity_poly.pdbx_strand_id
1 'polypeptide(L)'
;MNILFEKFKEVLVSVLPITLIVVMLSFTLVPIDTPIMLRFLLGAFLIVVGLTIFLFGVDLGITPIGSLMGTHIAKSNKVSIVILSGLILGFFISVAEPDLHILAGQVALVSANVITKTEIILCVSVGIALLLTVGFLRIIYNKSLSLLLTLIYGVILIVSFFSSQEFLAISFDASGATTGALTVPFILALALGISSLKKGKASEDDSFGLVGIASTGAILAVMIMSVLKGTKEISGSLDSSLSASTAVILPFINKLPTVLYEVVLALLPIVIIFIVFQMISFKLKKKPLKRIIKGLVYTLIGLVLFLTGVNAGFMDVGTLVGYTIASIDNKAVLIAIGALLGLVVILAEPAVYVLTKQIEDVTSGYLKRKVVLVALSLGVSLAVGLSMLRIIVPEIKLWHYLLPGYILAVVLSYLVPKLFVGMSFDSGGVSSGPMTATFILAFAQGAAESIEGANVLVDGFGLIAMVALMPIIALEILGLIFKIKTVKGGLSENEYS
;
A
#
# COMPACT_ATOMS: atom_id res chain seq x y z
N MET A 1 -4.48 23.63 -16.39
CA MET A 1 -3.16 22.98 -16.45
C MET A 1 -3.34 21.62 -17.12
N ASN A 2 -2.38 21.10 -17.88
CA ASN A 2 -2.53 19.82 -18.57
C ASN A 2 -2.48 18.68 -17.52
N ILE A 3 -3.50 17.83 -17.38
CA ILE A 3 -3.60 16.79 -16.32
C ILE A 3 -2.33 15.92 -16.24
N LEU A 4 -1.76 15.58 -17.40
CA LEU A 4 -0.51 14.82 -17.49
C LEU A 4 0.67 15.54 -16.83
N PHE A 5 0.74 16.87 -16.95
CA PHE A 5 1.80 17.67 -16.33
C PHE A 5 1.64 17.75 -14.81
N GLU A 6 0.41 17.79 -14.30
CA GLU A 6 0.14 17.67 -12.87
C GLU A 6 0.60 16.32 -12.33
N LYS A 7 0.25 15.22 -13.02
CA LYS A 7 0.72 13.87 -12.66
C LYS A 7 2.24 13.74 -12.72
N PHE A 8 2.87 14.30 -13.75
CA PHE A 8 4.32 14.31 -13.85
C PHE A 8 4.97 15.03 -12.66
N LYS A 9 4.43 16.18 -12.27
CA LYS A 9 4.93 16.93 -11.11
C LYS A 9 4.73 16.16 -9.81
N GLU A 10 3.56 15.55 -9.61
CA GLU A 10 3.26 14.69 -8.45
C GLU A 10 4.31 13.59 -8.32
N VAL A 11 4.50 12.80 -9.39
CA VAL A 11 5.45 11.67 -9.41
C VAL A 11 6.90 12.12 -9.29
N LEU A 12 7.28 13.23 -9.92
CA LEU A 12 8.63 13.77 -9.80
C LEU A 12 8.95 14.14 -8.35
N VAL A 13 7.99 14.76 -7.64
CA VAL A 13 8.13 15.05 -6.20
C VAL A 13 8.21 13.77 -5.37
N SER A 14 7.62 12.66 -5.83
CA SER A 14 7.70 11.33 -5.19
C SER A 14 9.09 10.70 -5.28
N VAL A 15 9.66 10.67 -6.48
CA VAL A 15 10.85 9.86 -6.78
C VAL A 15 12.15 10.66 -6.60
N LEU A 16 12.12 11.96 -6.90
CA LEU A 16 13.32 12.79 -6.91
C LEU A 16 13.99 12.91 -5.52
N PRO A 17 13.26 13.10 -4.40
CA PRO A 17 13.90 13.20 -3.08
C PRO A 17 14.69 11.95 -2.70
N ILE A 18 14.13 10.76 -2.95
CA ILE A 18 14.81 9.48 -2.69
C ILE A 18 16.03 9.35 -3.62
N THR A 19 15.87 9.68 -4.89
CA THR A 19 16.97 9.69 -5.86
C THR A 19 18.12 10.60 -5.42
N LEU A 20 17.81 11.81 -4.94
CA LEU A 20 18.80 12.75 -4.43
C LEU A 20 19.50 12.23 -3.18
N ILE A 21 18.76 11.62 -2.24
CA ILE A 21 19.34 11.01 -1.04
C ILE A 21 20.33 9.91 -1.44
N VAL A 22 19.95 9.01 -2.35
CA VAL A 22 20.81 7.93 -2.81
C VAL A 22 22.07 8.47 -3.50
N VAL A 23 21.92 9.46 -4.39
CA VAL A 23 23.07 10.10 -5.05
C VAL A 23 23.98 10.77 -4.01
N MET A 24 23.43 11.47 -3.02
CA MET A 24 24.23 12.08 -1.95
C MET A 24 24.96 11.02 -1.10
N LEU A 25 24.27 9.94 -0.72
CA LEU A 25 24.87 8.81 0.00
C LEU A 25 25.98 8.16 -0.84
N SER A 26 25.81 8.12 -2.16
CA SER A 26 26.79 7.52 -3.06
C SER A 26 28.16 8.19 -3.06
N PHE A 27 28.18 9.50 -2.82
CA PHE A 27 29.41 10.30 -2.72
C PHE A 27 30.00 10.35 -1.31
N THR A 28 29.28 9.86 -0.30
CA THR A 28 29.64 10.08 1.12
C THR A 28 29.82 8.78 1.89
N LEU A 29 28.75 7.99 2.04
CA LEU A 29 28.70 6.85 2.94
C LEU A 29 28.66 5.49 2.23
N VAL A 30 28.16 5.45 1.00
CA VAL A 30 27.92 4.20 0.27
C VAL A 30 28.58 4.31 -1.10
N PRO A 31 29.86 3.93 -1.30
CA PRO A 31 30.45 3.96 -2.63
C PRO A 31 29.71 2.99 -3.55
N ILE A 32 29.03 3.53 -4.58
CA ILE A 32 28.29 2.75 -5.58
C ILE A 32 29.04 2.79 -6.91
N ASP A 33 29.28 1.61 -7.49
CA ASP A 33 29.92 1.50 -8.80
C ASP A 33 29.11 2.20 -9.90
N THR A 34 29.81 2.84 -10.84
CA THR A 34 29.20 3.61 -11.93
C THR A 34 28.12 2.85 -12.71
N PRO A 35 28.28 1.57 -13.09
CA PRO A 35 27.22 0.83 -13.79
C PRO A 35 25.95 0.67 -12.95
N ILE A 36 26.08 0.45 -11.64
CA ILE A 36 24.95 0.31 -10.72
C ILE A 36 24.26 1.67 -10.53
N MET A 37 25.02 2.74 -10.38
CA MET A 37 24.48 4.10 -10.31
C MET A 37 23.72 4.48 -11.60
N LEU A 38 24.26 4.15 -12.77
CA LEU A 38 23.58 4.41 -14.04
C LEU A 38 22.29 3.59 -14.19
N ARG A 39 22.27 2.32 -13.73
CA ARG A 39 21.04 1.52 -13.67
C ARG A 39 20.02 2.16 -12.73
N PHE A 40 20.44 2.65 -11.57
CA PHE A 40 19.57 3.35 -10.65
C PHE A 40 18.95 4.61 -11.25
N LEU A 41 19.74 5.48 -11.88
CA LEU A 41 19.25 6.71 -12.51
C LEU A 41 18.30 6.41 -13.69
N LEU A 42 18.62 5.39 -14.50
CA LEU A 42 17.74 4.94 -15.58
C LEU A 42 16.43 4.34 -15.02
N GLY A 43 16.53 3.55 -13.95
CA GLY A 43 15.38 3.01 -13.22
C GLY A 43 14.49 4.10 -12.65
N ALA A 44 15.07 5.09 -11.96
CA ALA A 44 14.36 6.26 -11.44
C ALA A 44 13.67 7.05 -12.56
N PHE A 45 14.33 7.23 -13.70
CA PHE A 45 13.72 7.86 -14.88
C PHE A 45 12.52 7.06 -15.41
N LEU A 46 12.65 5.74 -15.55
CA LEU A 46 11.56 4.87 -15.98
C LEU A 46 10.40 4.83 -14.98
N ILE A 47 10.68 4.91 -13.67
CA ILE A 47 9.66 5.02 -12.63
C ILE A 47 8.89 6.33 -12.78
N VAL A 48 9.59 7.46 -12.96
CA VAL A 48 8.92 8.77 -13.13
C VAL A 48 8.01 8.76 -14.36
N VAL A 49 8.52 8.32 -15.51
CA VAL A 49 7.74 8.26 -16.75
C VAL A 49 6.61 7.23 -16.63
N GLY A 50 6.92 6.05 -16.11
CA GLY A 50 6.00 4.92 -15.96
C GLY A 50 4.83 5.25 -15.03
N LEU A 51 5.09 5.70 -13.81
CA LEU A 51 4.05 6.10 -12.85
C LEU A 51 3.23 7.26 -13.37
N THR A 52 3.82 8.24 -14.07
CA THR A 52 3.06 9.35 -14.66
C THR A 52 2.03 8.85 -15.67
N ILE A 53 2.45 7.99 -16.60
CA ILE A 53 1.57 7.42 -17.63
C ILE A 53 0.54 6.47 -16.99
N PHE A 54 0.96 5.70 -15.97
CA PHE A 54 0.11 4.77 -15.25
C PHE A 54 -1.01 5.48 -14.50
N LEU A 55 -0.69 6.46 -13.65
CA LEU A 55 -1.68 7.24 -12.89
C LEU A 55 -2.65 7.98 -13.82
N PHE A 56 -2.13 8.54 -14.91
CA PHE A 56 -2.97 9.15 -15.94
C PHE A 56 -3.90 8.12 -16.61
N GLY A 57 -3.41 6.91 -16.87
CA GLY A 57 -4.19 5.80 -17.38
C GLY A 57 -5.30 5.35 -16.42
N VAL A 58 -4.99 5.24 -15.13
CA VAL A 58 -5.92 4.90 -14.05
C VAL A 58 -7.07 5.92 -13.99
N ASP A 59 -6.75 7.22 -14.01
CA ASP A 59 -7.75 8.30 -13.99
C ASP A 59 -8.68 8.29 -15.23
N LEU A 60 -8.16 7.89 -16.40
CA LEU A 60 -8.94 7.81 -17.63
C LEU A 60 -9.71 6.50 -17.81
N GLY A 61 -9.21 5.41 -17.21
CA GLY A 61 -9.67 4.05 -17.41
C GLY A 61 -10.31 3.45 -16.17
N ILE A 62 -9.48 3.07 -15.20
CA ILE A 62 -9.87 2.27 -14.01
C ILE A 62 -10.85 3.05 -13.10
N THR A 63 -10.59 4.32 -12.80
CA THR A 63 -11.44 5.13 -11.91
C THR A 63 -12.87 5.31 -12.48
N PRO A 64 -13.06 5.67 -13.76
CA PRO A 64 -14.38 5.65 -14.39
C PRO A 64 -15.08 4.29 -14.36
N ILE A 65 -14.34 3.19 -14.52
CA ILE A 65 -14.90 1.84 -14.41
C ILE A 65 -15.47 1.62 -13.00
N GLY A 66 -14.70 1.96 -11.95
CA GLY A 66 -15.14 1.82 -10.56
C GLY A 66 -16.40 2.63 -10.25
N SER A 67 -16.44 3.91 -10.62
CA SER A 67 -17.63 4.76 -10.39
C SER A 67 -18.89 4.26 -11.13
N LEU A 68 -18.75 3.82 -12.38
CA LEU A 68 -19.85 3.24 -13.15
C LEU A 68 -20.35 1.94 -12.53
N MET A 69 -19.44 1.07 -12.08
CA MET A 69 -19.80 -0.17 -11.38
C MET A 69 -20.52 0.13 -10.07
N GLY A 70 -19.97 0.99 -9.22
CA GLY A 70 -20.52 1.35 -7.92
C GLY A 70 -21.95 1.89 -8.04
N THR A 71 -22.20 2.80 -8.98
CA THR A 71 -23.55 3.34 -9.21
C THR A 71 -24.55 2.30 -9.75
N HIS A 72 -24.12 1.32 -10.54
CA HIS A 72 -25.00 0.26 -11.04
C HIS A 72 -25.28 -0.81 -9.97
N ILE A 73 -24.26 -1.19 -9.19
CA ILE A 73 -24.40 -2.08 -8.03
C ILE A 73 -25.39 -1.47 -7.05
N ALA A 74 -25.21 -0.19 -6.75
CA ALA A 74 -26.09 0.58 -5.91
C ALA A 74 -27.54 0.52 -6.40
N LYS A 75 -27.80 0.92 -7.65
CA LYS A 75 -29.16 0.95 -8.24
C LYS A 75 -29.85 -0.42 -8.28
N SER A 76 -29.10 -1.51 -8.23
CA SER A 76 -29.66 -2.86 -8.28
C SER A 76 -30.54 -3.19 -7.07
N ASN A 77 -30.29 -2.53 -5.92
CA ASN A 77 -30.97 -2.73 -4.63
C ASN A 77 -31.04 -4.20 -4.14
N LYS A 78 -30.21 -5.09 -4.68
CA LYS A 78 -30.15 -6.51 -4.31
C LYS A 78 -28.84 -6.80 -3.59
N VAL A 79 -28.93 -7.21 -2.33
CA VAL A 79 -27.76 -7.57 -1.51
C VAL A 79 -26.91 -8.65 -2.20
N SER A 80 -27.53 -9.62 -2.88
CA SER A 80 -26.80 -10.66 -3.63
C SER A 80 -25.91 -10.10 -4.75
N ILE A 81 -26.31 -9.00 -5.41
CA ILE A 81 -25.49 -8.34 -6.43
C ILE A 81 -24.32 -7.64 -5.78
N VAL A 82 -24.54 -6.99 -4.63
CA VAL A 82 -23.45 -6.37 -3.84
C VAL A 82 -22.43 -7.41 -3.40
N ILE A 83 -22.88 -8.57 -2.91
CA ILE A 83 -22.00 -9.68 -2.51
C ILE A 83 -21.20 -10.18 -3.71
N LEU A 84 -21.87 -10.52 -4.81
CA LEU A 84 -21.20 -11.05 -6.00
C LEU A 84 -20.21 -10.05 -6.59
N SER A 85 -20.60 -8.76 -6.66
CA SER A 85 -19.71 -7.71 -7.14
C SER A 85 -18.55 -7.44 -6.18
N GLY A 86 -18.75 -7.46 -4.86
CA GLY A 86 -17.67 -7.33 -3.88
C GLY A 86 -16.62 -8.43 -4.04
N LEU A 87 -17.07 -9.68 -4.20
CA LEU A 87 -16.18 -10.82 -4.40
C LEU A 87 -15.40 -10.71 -5.72
N ILE A 88 -16.10 -10.48 -6.83
CA ILE A 88 -15.47 -10.40 -8.17
C ILE A 88 -14.55 -9.19 -8.27
N LEU A 89 -15.04 -7.99 -7.93
CA LEU A 89 -14.28 -6.76 -8.10
C LEU A 89 -13.12 -6.67 -7.11
N GLY A 90 -13.33 -7.07 -5.85
CA GLY A 90 -12.27 -7.10 -4.84
C GLY A 90 -11.14 -8.06 -5.20
N PHE A 91 -11.47 -9.23 -5.76
CA PHE A 91 -10.47 -10.17 -6.24
C PHE A 91 -9.64 -9.58 -7.39
N PHE A 92 -10.30 -9.09 -8.44
CA PHE A 92 -9.60 -8.65 -9.64
C PHE A 92 -8.87 -7.32 -9.49
N ILE A 93 -9.36 -6.41 -8.64
CA ILE A 93 -8.64 -5.17 -8.35
C ILE A 93 -7.34 -5.45 -7.59
N SER A 94 -7.38 -6.38 -6.62
CA SER A 94 -6.20 -6.83 -5.88
C SER A 94 -5.19 -7.53 -6.79
N VAL A 95 -5.64 -8.41 -7.69
CA VAL A 95 -4.76 -9.05 -8.68
C VAL A 95 -4.06 -8.04 -9.58
N ALA A 96 -4.71 -6.90 -9.86
CA ALA A 96 -4.14 -5.84 -10.69
C ALA A 96 -3.24 -4.86 -9.93
N GLU A 97 -3.12 -4.99 -8.60
CA GLU A 97 -2.35 -4.05 -7.78
C GLU A 97 -0.84 -4.27 -7.94
N PRO A 98 -0.09 -3.32 -8.53
CA PRO A 98 1.34 -3.51 -8.78
C PRO A 98 2.18 -3.71 -7.53
N ASP A 99 1.85 -3.04 -6.43
CA ASP A 99 2.63 -3.13 -5.19
C ASP A 99 2.55 -4.56 -4.61
N LEU A 100 1.41 -5.24 -4.77
CA LEU A 100 1.25 -6.66 -4.42
C LEU A 100 2.13 -7.57 -5.29
N HIS A 101 2.31 -7.26 -6.58
CA HIS A 101 3.21 -8.03 -7.45
C HIS A 101 4.68 -7.85 -7.06
N ILE A 102 5.07 -6.66 -6.62
CA ILE A 102 6.42 -6.36 -6.13
C ILE A 102 6.67 -7.14 -4.85
N LEU A 103 5.77 -7.03 -3.86
CA LEU A 103 5.88 -7.78 -2.61
C LEU A 103 5.92 -9.29 -2.87
N ALA A 104 5.00 -9.83 -3.67
CA ALA A 104 4.94 -11.25 -3.97
C ALA A 104 6.21 -11.74 -4.70
N GLY A 105 6.80 -10.90 -5.55
CA GLY A 105 8.10 -11.16 -6.16
C GLY A 105 9.23 -11.22 -5.12
N GLN A 106 9.28 -10.27 -4.20
CA GLN A 106 10.27 -10.29 -3.11
C GLN A 106 10.10 -11.48 -2.18
N VAL A 107 8.86 -11.81 -1.79
CA VAL A 107 8.57 -13.00 -0.98
C VAL A 107 9.03 -14.26 -1.70
N ALA A 108 8.77 -14.38 -3.01
CA ALA A 108 9.22 -15.53 -3.79
C ALA A 108 10.74 -15.62 -3.89
N LEU A 109 11.42 -14.49 -4.09
CA LEU A 109 12.89 -14.45 -4.14
C LEU A 109 13.51 -14.82 -2.80
N VAL A 110 13.11 -14.15 -1.72
CA VAL A 110 13.71 -14.40 -0.39
C VAL A 110 13.31 -15.78 0.15
N SER A 111 12.12 -16.31 -0.17
CA SER A 111 11.73 -17.68 0.22
C SER A 111 12.28 -18.79 -0.67
N ALA A 112 13.19 -18.50 -1.61
CA ALA A 112 13.72 -19.46 -2.59
C ALA A 112 12.61 -20.23 -3.34
N ASN A 113 11.52 -19.53 -3.71
CA ASN A 113 10.30 -20.04 -4.33
C ASN A 113 9.53 -21.12 -3.54
N VAL A 114 9.78 -21.28 -2.24
CA VAL A 114 8.89 -22.08 -1.35
C VAL A 114 7.48 -21.49 -1.33
N ILE A 115 7.41 -20.16 -1.36
CA ILE A 115 6.17 -19.42 -1.58
C ILE A 115 6.27 -18.77 -2.96
N THR A 116 5.42 -19.19 -3.88
CA THR A 116 5.47 -18.62 -5.24
C THR A 116 4.75 -17.26 -5.30
N LYS A 117 5.18 -16.41 -6.23
CA LYS A 117 4.55 -15.09 -6.48
C LYS A 117 3.04 -15.21 -6.71
N THR A 118 2.63 -16.18 -7.53
CA THR A 118 1.21 -16.41 -7.87
C THR A 118 0.39 -16.85 -6.66
N GLU A 119 0.94 -17.68 -5.76
CA GLU A 119 0.26 -18.10 -4.54
C GLU A 119 -0.08 -16.92 -3.64
N ILE A 120 0.88 -16.00 -3.40
CA ILE A 120 0.64 -14.78 -2.61
C ILE A 120 -0.45 -13.93 -3.26
N ILE A 121 -0.34 -13.66 -4.56
CA ILE A 121 -1.29 -12.79 -5.28
C ILE A 121 -2.71 -13.37 -5.18
N LEU A 122 -2.89 -14.67 -5.46
CA LEU A 122 -4.20 -15.30 -5.42
C LEU A 122 -4.76 -15.37 -4.00
N CYS A 123 -3.95 -15.77 -3.04
CA CYS A 123 -4.34 -15.89 -1.63
C CYS A 123 -4.82 -14.53 -1.08
N VAL A 124 -3.98 -13.50 -1.23
CA VAL A 124 -4.29 -12.13 -0.78
C VAL A 124 -5.55 -11.59 -1.47
N SER A 125 -5.69 -11.81 -2.78
CA SER A 125 -6.85 -11.33 -3.53
C SER A 125 -8.16 -11.97 -3.09
N VAL A 126 -8.15 -13.25 -2.69
CA VAL A 126 -9.32 -13.91 -2.09
C VAL A 126 -9.67 -13.29 -0.75
N GLY A 127 -8.66 -13.03 0.10
CA GLY A 127 -8.86 -12.37 1.39
C GLY A 127 -9.51 -10.99 1.25
N ILE A 128 -8.98 -10.17 0.35
CA ILE A 128 -9.50 -8.83 0.07
C ILE A 128 -10.92 -8.90 -0.48
N ALA A 129 -11.20 -9.80 -1.42
CA ALA A 129 -12.54 -10.00 -1.96
C ALA A 129 -13.59 -10.28 -0.87
N LEU A 130 -13.25 -11.15 0.09
CA LEU A 130 -14.12 -11.50 1.21
C LEU A 130 -14.35 -10.30 2.15
N LEU A 131 -13.28 -9.64 2.60
CA LEU A 131 -13.40 -8.55 3.58
C LEU A 131 -13.95 -7.26 2.97
N LEU A 132 -13.66 -6.98 1.69
CA LEU A 132 -14.31 -5.90 0.95
C LEU A 132 -15.82 -6.11 0.90
N THR A 133 -16.26 -7.35 0.66
CA THR A 133 -17.68 -7.72 0.67
C THR A 133 -18.29 -7.49 2.05
N VAL A 134 -17.60 -7.87 3.13
CA VAL A 134 -18.02 -7.57 4.51
C VAL A 134 -18.12 -6.04 4.74
N GLY A 135 -17.18 -5.26 4.21
CA GLY A 135 -17.22 -3.80 4.26
C GLY A 135 -18.46 -3.21 3.56
N PHE A 136 -18.83 -3.72 2.38
CA PHE A 136 -20.06 -3.30 1.71
C PHE A 136 -21.33 -3.67 2.50
N LEU A 137 -21.37 -4.87 3.07
CA LEU A 137 -22.48 -5.28 3.94
C LEU A 137 -22.56 -4.41 5.20
N ARG A 138 -21.42 -3.99 5.76
CA ARG A 138 -21.36 -3.05 6.89
C ARG A 138 -22.02 -1.71 6.57
N ILE A 139 -21.78 -1.16 5.37
CA ILE A 139 -22.42 0.07 4.91
C ILE A 139 -23.93 -0.10 4.76
N ILE A 140 -24.35 -1.19 4.10
CA ILE A 140 -25.78 -1.47 3.86
C ILE A 140 -26.55 -1.66 5.17
N TYR A 141 -25.98 -2.41 6.13
CA TYR A 141 -26.61 -2.70 7.42
C TYR A 141 -26.30 -1.69 8.52
N ASN A 142 -25.62 -0.58 8.20
CA ASN A 142 -25.29 0.51 9.13
C ASN A 142 -24.61 0.02 10.42
N LYS A 143 -23.67 -0.92 10.31
CA LYS A 143 -22.91 -1.42 11.46
C LYS A 143 -21.72 -0.49 11.75
N SER A 144 -21.36 -0.34 13.03
CA SER A 144 -20.24 0.52 13.44
C SER A 144 -18.90 -0.03 12.94
N LEU A 145 -18.06 0.85 12.39
CA LEU A 145 -16.71 0.50 11.92
C LEU A 145 -15.83 -0.05 13.05
N SER A 146 -15.76 0.63 14.20
CA SER A 146 -14.91 0.23 15.33
C SER A 146 -15.20 -1.18 15.84
N LEU A 147 -16.48 -1.56 15.94
CA LEU A 147 -16.88 -2.92 16.34
C LEU A 147 -16.43 -3.97 15.31
N LEU A 148 -16.61 -3.68 14.02
CA LEU A 148 -16.20 -4.61 12.96
C LEU A 148 -14.68 -4.80 12.96
N LEU A 149 -13.91 -3.71 13.07
CA LEU A 149 -12.46 -3.76 13.17
C LEU A 149 -12.02 -4.54 14.42
N THR A 150 -12.66 -4.32 15.57
CA THR A 150 -12.36 -5.07 16.80
C THR A 150 -12.57 -6.57 16.62
N LEU A 151 -13.66 -6.97 15.97
CA LEU A 151 -13.93 -8.38 15.69
C LEU A 151 -12.87 -8.95 14.74
N ILE A 152 -12.55 -8.26 13.65
CA ILE A 152 -11.59 -8.74 12.66
C ILE A 152 -10.18 -8.84 13.26
N TYR A 153 -9.70 -7.80 13.97
CA TYR A 153 -8.41 -7.84 14.63
C TYR A 153 -8.37 -8.85 15.78
N GLY A 154 -9.50 -9.12 16.44
CA GLY A 154 -9.63 -10.24 17.37
C GLY A 154 -9.43 -11.60 16.70
N VAL A 155 -9.98 -11.80 15.50
CA VAL A 155 -9.73 -13.01 14.70
C VAL A 155 -8.27 -13.08 14.25
N ILE A 156 -7.69 -11.98 13.75
CA ILE A 156 -6.27 -11.91 13.37
C ILE A 156 -5.39 -12.31 14.56
N LEU A 157 -5.68 -11.79 15.76
CA LEU A 157 -4.97 -12.14 16.97
C LEU A 157 -5.03 -13.64 17.26
N ILE A 158 -6.22 -14.25 17.20
CA ILE A 158 -6.38 -15.69 17.42
C ILE A 158 -5.57 -16.49 16.39
N VAL A 159 -5.68 -16.17 15.10
CA VAL A 159 -4.98 -16.88 14.03
C VAL A 159 -3.46 -16.67 14.11
N SER A 160 -3.01 -15.53 14.61
CA SER A 160 -1.58 -15.21 14.76
C SER A 160 -0.85 -16.18 15.69
N PHE A 161 -1.52 -16.74 16.71
CA PHE A 161 -0.93 -17.75 17.59
C PHE A 161 -0.63 -19.08 16.87
N PHE A 162 -1.26 -19.31 15.72
CA PHE A 162 -1.07 -20.50 14.90
C PHE A 162 -0.19 -20.22 13.66
N SER A 163 0.24 -18.98 13.46
CA SER A 163 1.03 -18.56 12.29
C SER A 163 2.52 -18.45 12.65
N SER A 164 3.40 -18.74 11.69
CA SER A 164 4.84 -18.54 11.90
C SER A 164 5.24 -17.05 11.86
N GLN A 165 6.44 -16.71 12.34
CA GLN A 165 6.91 -15.32 12.38
C GLN A 165 7.11 -14.72 10.98
N GLU A 166 7.60 -15.53 10.03
CA GLU A 166 7.78 -15.15 8.63
C GLU A 166 6.43 -14.80 7.98
N PHE A 167 5.43 -15.66 8.15
CA PHE A 167 4.10 -15.41 7.61
C PHE A 167 3.40 -14.25 8.32
N LEU A 168 3.68 -14.01 9.61
CA LEU A 168 3.20 -12.82 10.30
C LEU A 168 3.75 -11.55 9.62
N ALA A 169 5.06 -11.49 9.38
CA ALA A 169 5.68 -10.35 8.67
C ALA A 169 5.11 -10.17 7.25
N ILE A 170 5.05 -11.24 6.47
CA ILE A 170 4.52 -11.21 5.09
C ILE A 170 3.04 -10.82 5.08
N SER A 171 2.22 -11.30 6.02
CA SER A 171 0.78 -11.06 6.06
C SER A 171 0.44 -9.58 6.27
N PHE A 172 1.12 -8.91 7.19
CA PHE A 172 0.91 -7.49 7.44
C PHE A 172 1.56 -6.61 6.38
N ASP A 173 2.66 -7.03 5.77
CA ASP A 173 3.21 -6.32 4.60
C ASP A 173 2.28 -6.42 3.38
N ALA A 174 1.66 -7.59 3.17
CA ALA A 174 0.68 -7.80 2.11
C ALA A 174 -0.53 -6.87 2.23
N SER A 175 -0.98 -6.62 3.45
CA SER A 175 -2.02 -5.61 3.73
C SER A 175 -1.67 -4.24 3.17
N GLY A 176 -0.45 -3.74 3.43
CA GLY A 176 -0.01 -2.43 2.94
C GLY A 176 0.36 -2.41 1.44
N ALA A 177 0.75 -3.55 0.88
CA ALA A 177 1.02 -3.68 -0.57
C ALA A 177 -0.25 -3.75 -1.43
N THR A 178 -1.43 -3.83 -0.81
CA THR A 178 -2.72 -3.93 -1.54
C THR A 178 -3.49 -2.62 -1.61
N THR A 179 -2.92 -1.56 -1.06
CA THR A 179 -3.53 -0.24 -0.91
C THR A 179 -2.78 0.82 -1.74
N GLY A 180 -2.21 0.38 -2.85
CA GLY A 180 -1.49 1.25 -3.78
C GLY A 180 -2.41 2.09 -4.65
N ALA A 181 -1.79 2.70 -5.66
CA ALA A 181 -2.39 3.78 -6.45
C ALA A 181 -3.58 3.36 -7.33
N LEU A 182 -3.83 2.06 -7.48
CA LEU A 182 -4.95 1.53 -8.26
C LEU A 182 -6.13 1.12 -7.37
N THR A 183 -5.87 0.37 -6.30
CA THR A 183 -6.91 -0.21 -5.45
C THR A 183 -7.62 0.82 -4.59
N VAL A 184 -6.91 1.78 -3.99
CA VAL A 184 -7.53 2.77 -3.09
C VAL A 184 -8.56 3.67 -3.81
N PRO A 185 -8.22 4.34 -4.93
CA PRO A 185 -9.20 5.17 -5.63
C PRO A 185 -10.41 4.36 -6.12
N PHE A 186 -10.20 3.10 -6.50
CA PHE A 186 -11.25 2.21 -6.98
C PHE A 186 -12.20 1.79 -5.84
N ILE A 187 -11.66 1.33 -4.70
CA ILE A 187 -12.46 0.96 -3.53
C ILE A 187 -13.23 2.16 -3.00
N LEU A 188 -12.60 3.34 -2.90
CA LEU A 188 -13.27 4.56 -2.47
C LEU A 188 -14.37 5.00 -3.45
N ALA A 189 -14.14 4.89 -4.77
CA ALA A 189 -15.17 5.18 -5.76
C ALA A 189 -16.36 4.21 -5.67
N LEU A 190 -16.11 2.93 -5.38
CA LEU A 190 -17.16 1.94 -5.11
C LEU A 190 -17.90 2.25 -3.81
N ALA A 191 -17.18 2.58 -2.75
CA ALA A 191 -17.70 2.96 -1.44
C ALA A 191 -18.72 4.09 -1.57
N LEU A 192 -18.30 5.19 -2.21
CA LEU A 192 -19.14 6.36 -2.47
C LEU A 192 -20.37 6.02 -3.32
N GLY A 193 -20.20 5.15 -4.33
CA GLY A 193 -21.31 4.65 -5.13
C GLY A 193 -22.34 3.91 -4.28
N ILE A 194 -21.91 3.03 -3.38
CA ILE A 194 -22.78 2.21 -2.53
C ILE A 194 -23.38 3.05 -1.38
N SER A 195 -22.63 3.97 -0.78
CA SER A 195 -23.11 4.84 0.30
C SER A 195 -24.18 5.83 -0.18
N SER A 196 -24.14 6.23 -1.45
CA SER A 196 -25.17 7.08 -2.08
C SER A 196 -26.58 6.47 -2.11
N LEU A 197 -26.72 5.18 -1.80
CA LEU A 197 -28.04 4.55 -1.59
C LEU A 197 -28.75 5.01 -0.32
N LYS A 198 -28.02 5.58 0.63
CA LYS A 198 -28.57 6.09 1.89
C LYS A 198 -29.02 7.54 1.72
N LYS A 199 -30.19 7.87 2.25
CA LYS A 199 -30.65 9.26 2.39
C LYS A 199 -30.23 9.80 3.76
N GLY A 200 -29.34 10.81 3.81
CA GLY A 200 -29.01 11.56 5.04
C GLY A 200 -27.53 11.92 5.23
N LYS A 201 -27.22 12.74 6.25
CA LYS A 201 -25.85 13.19 6.62
C LYS A 201 -24.90 12.04 7.00
N ALA A 202 -25.41 10.89 7.42
CA ALA A 202 -24.63 9.68 7.71
C ALA A 202 -24.02 9.00 6.45
N SER A 203 -24.14 9.61 5.26
CA SER A 203 -23.59 9.08 4.00
C SER A 203 -22.07 9.33 3.86
N GLU A 204 -21.54 10.37 4.49
CA GLU A 204 -20.13 10.77 4.34
C GLU A 204 -19.22 9.95 5.27
N ASP A 205 -19.60 9.80 6.54
CA ASP A 205 -18.87 8.99 7.53
C ASP A 205 -18.74 7.51 7.13
N ASP A 206 -19.75 6.96 6.45
CA ASP A 206 -19.77 5.55 6.04
C ASP A 206 -18.91 5.28 4.81
N SER A 207 -18.41 6.31 4.14
CA SER A 207 -17.57 6.17 2.94
C SER A 207 -16.11 5.85 3.26
N PHE A 208 -15.66 6.10 4.50
CA PHE A 208 -14.30 5.79 4.99
C PHE A 208 -14.26 4.48 5.81
N GLY A 209 -13.05 3.92 5.93
CA GLY A 209 -12.74 2.68 6.64
C GLY A 209 -12.87 1.41 5.80
N LEU A 210 -13.32 1.54 4.55
CA LEU A 210 -13.51 0.40 3.64
C LEU A 210 -12.18 -0.17 3.16
N VAL A 211 -11.18 0.69 2.94
CA VAL A 211 -9.82 0.26 2.58
C VAL A 211 -9.23 -0.48 3.77
N GLY A 212 -9.32 0.09 4.98
CA GLY A 212 -8.87 -0.57 6.21
C GLY A 212 -9.47 -1.96 6.41
N ILE A 213 -10.79 -2.12 6.22
CA ILE A 213 -11.44 -3.45 6.30
C ILE A 213 -10.89 -4.38 5.21
N ALA A 214 -10.83 -3.93 3.95
CA ALA A 214 -10.36 -4.78 2.84
C ALA A 214 -8.93 -5.30 3.09
N SER A 215 -8.03 -4.43 3.57
CA SER A 215 -6.64 -4.75 3.88
C SER A 215 -6.48 -5.84 4.95
N THR A 216 -7.37 -5.89 5.96
CA THR A 216 -7.37 -6.99 6.94
C THR A 216 -7.65 -8.36 6.31
N GLY A 217 -8.29 -8.39 5.15
CA GLY A 217 -8.49 -9.61 4.35
C GLY A 217 -7.17 -10.19 3.86
N ALA A 218 -6.23 -9.35 3.42
CA ALA A 218 -4.88 -9.77 3.03
C ALA A 218 -4.14 -10.44 4.20
N ILE A 219 -4.22 -9.83 5.40
CA ILE A 219 -3.60 -10.35 6.62
C ILE A 219 -4.13 -11.75 6.92
N LEU A 220 -5.46 -11.87 7.02
CA LEU A 220 -6.10 -13.14 7.35
C LEU A 220 -5.80 -14.22 6.31
N ALA A 221 -5.82 -13.89 5.01
CA ALA A 221 -5.57 -14.86 3.97
C ALA A 221 -4.16 -15.46 4.06
N VAL A 222 -3.13 -14.62 4.22
CA VAL A 222 -1.74 -15.09 4.33
C VAL A 222 -1.51 -15.86 5.64
N MET A 223 -2.10 -15.43 6.75
CA MET A 223 -2.04 -16.18 8.01
C MET A 223 -2.72 -17.55 7.90
N ILE A 224 -3.91 -17.63 7.29
CA ILE A 224 -4.59 -18.90 7.03
C ILE A 224 -3.74 -19.79 6.13
N MET A 225 -3.10 -19.23 5.10
CA MET A 225 -2.16 -19.96 4.25
C MET A 225 -0.98 -20.54 5.07
N SER A 226 -0.46 -19.80 6.06
CA SER A 226 0.56 -20.30 6.99
C SER A 226 0.08 -21.55 7.73
N VAL A 227 -1.11 -21.48 8.32
CA VAL A 227 -1.72 -22.59 9.08
C VAL A 227 -1.94 -23.82 8.19
N LEU A 228 -2.39 -23.62 6.94
CA LEU A 228 -2.67 -24.71 6.01
C LEU A 228 -1.41 -25.37 5.45
N LYS A 229 -0.36 -24.60 5.15
CA LYS A 229 0.89 -25.15 4.62
C LYS A 229 1.73 -25.85 5.68
N GLY A 230 1.57 -25.49 6.97
CA GLY A 230 2.29 -26.14 8.08
C GLY A 230 3.81 -25.99 8.02
N THR A 231 4.32 -25.06 7.21
CA THR A 231 5.76 -24.86 7.00
C THR A 231 6.37 -24.27 8.27
N LYS A 232 7.26 -25.02 8.92
CA LYS A 232 8.06 -24.53 10.04
C LYS A 232 9.43 -24.13 9.51
N GLU A 233 9.68 -22.83 9.57
CA GLU A 233 10.93 -22.14 9.23
C GLU A 233 11.30 -22.19 7.74
N ILE A 234 11.16 -21.03 7.08
CA ILE A 234 11.71 -20.79 5.75
C ILE A 234 12.99 -19.99 5.97
N SER A 235 14.14 -20.63 5.80
CA SER A 235 15.41 -19.92 5.70
C SER A 235 15.61 -19.49 4.26
N GLY A 236 15.91 -18.22 4.05
CA GLY A 236 16.31 -17.76 2.73
C GLY A 236 17.21 -16.55 2.83
N SER A 237 18.18 -16.49 1.91
CA SER A 237 19.15 -15.43 1.76
C SER A 237 18.87 -14.66 0.48
N LEU A 238 19.28 -13.40 0.41
CA LEU A 238 19.33 -12.72 -0.87
C LEU A 238 20.49 -13.33 -1.68
N ASP A 239 20.20 -13.97 -2.82
CA ASP A 239 21.26 -14.41 -3.74
C ASP A 239 22.10 -13.18 -4.12
N SER A 240 23.31 -13.10 -3.58
CA SER A 240 24.22 -11.97 -3.71
C SER A 240 24.85 -11.85 -5.10
N SER A 241 24.27 -12.48 -6.12
CA SER A 241 24.60 -12.25 -7.51
C SER A 241 24.01 -10.93 -8.00
N LEU A 242 24.29 -9.82 -7.28
CA LEU A 242 24.25 -8.49 -7.88
C LEU A 242 25.16 -8.59 -9.09
N SER A 243 24.55 -8.59 -10.27
CA SER A 243 25.21 -8.97 -11.51
C SER A 243 26.50 -8.17 -11.67
N ALA A 244 27.65 -8.86 -11.60
CA ALA A 244 28.99 -8.39 -11.99
C ALA A 244 29.08 -7.98 -13.48
N SER A 245 27.94 -7.89 -14.15
CA SER A 245 27.80 -7.34 -15.48
C SER A 245 28.05 -5.82 -15.42
N THR A 246 28.88 -5.33 -16.33
CA THR A 246 29.08 -3.90 -16.58
C THR A 246 27.95 -3.29 -17.44
N ALA A 247 27.00 -4.10 -17.92
CA ALA A 247 25.97 -3.66 -18.85
C ALA A 247 24.87 -2.84 -18.14
N VAL A 248 24.65 -1.60 -18.56
CA VAL A 248 23.64 -0.71 -17.96
C VAL A 248 22.22 -1.04 -18.47
N ILE A 249 22.07 -1.23 -19.79
CA ILE A 249 20.75 -1.35 -20.43
C ILE A 249 20.22 -2.79 -20.46
N LEU A 250 21.11 -3.78 -20.52
CA LEU A 250 20.75 -5.18 -20.71
C LEU A 250 19.78 -5.74 -19.64
N PRO A 251 19.93 -5.42 -18.34
CA PRO A 251 18.97 -5.87 -17.32
C PRO A 251 17.53 -5.42 -17.59
N PHE A 252 17.35 -4.20 -18.11
CA PHE A 252 16.03 -3.65 -18.45
C PHE A 252 15.40 -4.41 -19.63
N ILE A 253 16.19 -4.67 -20.68
CA ILE A 253 15.71 -5.43 -21.84
C ILE A 253 15.32 -6.85 -21.45
N ASN A 254 16.09 -7.50 -20.58
CA ASN A 254 15.80 -8.86 -20.13
C ASN A 254 14.57 -8.93 -19.22
N LYS A 255 14.33 -7.91 -18.39
CA LYS A 255 13.16 -7.85 -17.50
C LYS A 255 11.88 -7.46 -18.25
N LEU A 256 11.96 -6.65 -19.29
CA LEU A 256 10.81 -6.09 -20.01
C LEU A 256 9.78 -7.14 -20.49
N PRO A 257 10.15 -8.28 -21.15
CA PRO A 257 9.17 -9.27 -21.61
C PRO A 257 8.43 -9.96 -20.46
N THR A 258 9.15 -10.27 -19.38
CA THR A 258 8.57 -10.91 -18.19
C THR A 258 7.57 -9.96 -17.53
N VAL A 259 7.97 -8.70 -17.31
CA VAL A 259 7.09 -7.68 -16.75
C VAL A 259 5.88 -7.42 -17.65
N LEU A 260 6.06 -7.36 -18.97
CA LEU A 260 4.96 -7.20 -19.92
C LEU A 260 3.92 -8.32 -19.79
N TYR A 261 4.38 -9.58 -19.73
CA TYR A 261 3.49 -10.73 -19.57
C TYR A 261 2.71 -10.66 -18.25
N GLU A 262 3.39 -10.35 -17.15
CA GLU A 262 2.78 -10.22 -15.82
C GLU A 262 1.70 -9.13 -15.80
N VAL A 263 2.02 -7.93 -16.32
CA VAL A 263 1.07 -6.81 -16.35
C VAL A 263 -0.14 -7.11 -17.24
N VAL A 264 0.07 -7.75 -18.39
CA VAL A 264 -1.03 -8.16 -19.27
C VAL A 264 -1.97 -9.11 -18.52
N LEU A 265 -1.43 -10.13 -17.85
CA LEU A 265 -2.24 -11.05 -17.06
C LEU A 265 -2.93 -10.38 -15.87
N ALA A 266 -2.28 -9.42 -15.22
CA ALA A 266 -2.84 -8.70 -14.08
C ALA A 266 -4.01 -7.78 -14.49
N LEU A 267 -3.92 -7.10 -15.64
CA LEU A 267 -4.96 -6.18 -16.12
C LEU A 267 -6.07 -6.87 -16.92
N LEU A 268 -5.78 -8.01 -17.55
CA LEU A 268 -6.73 -8.75 -18.39
C LEU A 268 -8.10 -8.96 -17.72
N PRO A 269 -8.20 -9.37 -16.44
CA PRO A 269 -9.50 -9.59 -15.83
C PRO A 269 -10.33 -8.32 -15.70
N ILE A 270 -9.71 -7.18 -15.37
CA ILE A 270 -10.43 -5.89 -15.31
C ILE A 270 -10.97 -5.51 -16.68
N VAL A 271 -10.18 -5.73 -17.73
CA VAL A 271 -10.61 -5.51 -19.12
C VAL A 271 -11.80 -6.39 -19.48
N ILE A 272 -11.76 -7.68 -19.10
CA ILE A 272 -12.85 -8.63 -19.34
C ILE A 272 -14.13 -8.17 -18.64
N ILE A 273 -14.07 -7.85 -17.34
CA ILE A 273 -15.23 -7.39 -16.57
C ILE A 273 -15.80 -6.12 -17.20
N PHE A 274 -14.93 -5.16 -17.57
CA PHE A 274 -15.38 -3.94 -18.21
C PHE A 274 -16.12 -4.21 -19.52
N ILE A 275 -15.60 -5.10 -20.38
CA ILE A 275 -16.26 -5.48 -21.64
C ILE A 275 -17.62 -6.12 -21.37
N VAL A 276 -17.71 -7.04 -20.40
CA VAL A 276 -18.96 -7.70 -20.02
C VAL A 276 -20.00 -6.68 -19.53
N PHE A 277 -19.63 -5.79 -18.60
CA PHE A 277 -20.53 -4.75 -18.10
C PHE A 277 -20.86 -3.70 -19.17
N GLN A 278 -19.95 -3.39 -20.08
CA GLN A 278 -20.21 -2.50 -21.20
C GLN A 278 -21.27 -3.06 -22.15
N MET A 279 -21.25 -4.38 -22.41
CA MET A 279 -22.22 -5.06 -23.26
C MET A 279 -23.60 -5.20 -22.59
N ILE A 280 -23.63 -5.54 -21.30
CA ILE A 280 -24.87 -5.88 -20.59
C ILE A 280 -25.52 -4.63 -19.97
N SER A 281 -24.74 -3.80 -19.28
CA SER A 281 -25.24 -2.78 -18.35
C SER A 281 -24.95 -1.35 -18.78
N PHE A 282 -23.67 -0.97 -18.94
CA PHE A 282 -23.30 0.44 -19.09
C PHE A 282 -23.74 1.05 -20.42
N LYS A 283 -23.66 0.29 -21.51
CA LYS A 283 -24.02 0.72 -22.88
C LYS A 283 -23.46 2.11 -23.23
N LEU A 284 -22.19 2.36 -22.86
CA LEU A 284 -21.57 3.68 -23.02
C LEU A 284 -21.51 4.10 -24.49
N LYS A 285 -21.70 5.41 -24.73
CA LYS A 285 -21.49 6.02 -26.04
C LYS A 285 -20.03 5.88 -26.48
N LYS A 286 -19.77 5.97 -27.81
CA LYS A 286 -18.43 5.79 -28.41
C LYS A 286 -17.34 6.68 -27.79
N LYS A 287 -17.66 7.92 -27.40
CA LYS A 287 -16.67 8.86 -26.82
C LYS A 287 -16.16 8.41 -25.43
N PRO A 288 -17.03 8.20 -24.41
CA PRO A 288 -16.61 7.62 -23.13
C PRO A 288 -15.90 6.27 -23.25
N LEU A 289 -16.41 5.36 -24.10
CA LEU A 289 -15.79 4.05 -24.31
C LEU A 289 -14.35 4.16 -24.83
N LYS A 290 -14.11 5.00 -25.86
CA LYS A 290 -12.76 5.26 -26.38
C LYS A 290 -11.84 5.88 -25.33
N ARG A 291 -12.37 6.72 -24.44
CA ARG A 291 -11.59 7.32 -23.34
C ARG A 291 -11.12 6.24 -22.36
N ILE A 292 -12.02 5.33 -21.95
CA ILE A 292 -11.68 4.23 -21.03
C ILE A 292 -10.67 3.28 -21.66
N ILE A 293 -10.87 2.87 -22.92
CA ILE A 293 -9.93 1.98 -23.62
C ILE A 293 -8.54 2.62 -23.74
N LYS A 294 -8.46 3.91 -24.08
CA LYS A 294 -7.18 4.63 -24.07
C LYS A 294 -6.55 4.66 -22.67
N GLY A 295 -7.34 4.87 -21.63
CA GLY A 295 -6.88 4.81 -20.24
C GLY A 295 -6.29 3.45 -19.88
N LEU A 296 -6.95 2.35 -20.27
CA LEU A 296 -6.45 0.99 -20.06
C LEU A 296 -5.12 0.73 -20.80
N VAL A 297 -4.97 1.24 -22.03
CA VAL A 297 -3.70 1.14 -22.78
C VAL A 297 -2.59 1.95 -22.09
N TYR A 298 -2.87 3.16 -21.62
CA TYR A 298 -1.88 3.93 -20.85
C TYR A 298 -1.54 3.26 -19.52
N THR A 299 -2.52 2.65 -18.85
CA THR A 299 -2.29 1.87 -17.61
C THR A 299 -1.31 0.73 -17.87
N LEU A 300 -1.53 -0.04 -18.94
CA LEU A 300 -0.63 -1.13 -19.37
C LEU A 300 0.78 -0.61 -19.64
N ILE A 301 0.94 0.42 -20.49
CA ILE A 301 2.26 0.95 -20.85
C ILE A 301 2.97 1.52 -19.63
N GLY A 302 2.29 2.33 -18.83
CA GLY A 302 2.85 2.95 -17.64
C GLY A 302 3.30 1.93 -16.61
N LEU A 303 2.49 0.89 -16.36
CA LEU A 303 2.81 -0.15 -15.38
C LEU A 303 4.00 -1.00 -15.81
N VAL A 304 4.11 -1.33 -17.11
CA VAL A 304 5.28 -2.05 -17.64
C VAL A 304 6.56 -1.23 -17.47
N LEU A 305 6.54 0.06 -17.80
CA LEU A 305 7.71 0.94 -17.62
C LEU A 305 8.08 1.09 -16.14
N PHE A 306 7.08 1.30 -15.27
CA PHE A 306 7.27 1.41 -13.83
C PHE A 306 7.91 0.15 -13.24
N LEU A 307 7.28 -1.02 -13.43
CA LEU A 307 7.79 -2.28 -12.87
C LEU A 307 9.14 -2.67 -13.47
N THR A 308 9.42 -2.34 -14.73
CA THR A 308 10.75 -2.56 -15.32
C THR A 308 11.80 -1.67 -14.66
N GLY A 309 11.49 -0.38 -14.45
CA GLY A 309 12.39 0.54 -13.75
C GLY A 309 12.69 0.13 -12.31
N VAL A 310 11.66 -0.36 -11.61
CA VAL A 310 11.74 -0.88 -10.25
C VAL A 310 12.66 -2.12 -10.18
N ASN A 311 12.33 -3.16 -10.96
CA ASN A 311 12.95 -4.49 -10.84
C ASN A 311 14.33 -4.62 -11.51
N ALA A 312 14.74 -3.67 -12.35
CA ALA A 312 16.00 -3.74 -13.08
C ALA A 312 17.10 -2.80 -12.56
N GLY A 313 16.81 -1.95 -11.56
CA GLY A 313 17.84 -1.09 -11.00
C GLY A 313 17.47 -0.31 -9.74
N PHE A 314 16.19 0.02 -9.52
CA PHE A 314 15.81 0.83 -8.36
C PHE A 314 15.89 0.04 -7.05
N MET A 315 15.35 -1.19 -7.02
CA MET A 315 15.38 -2.06 -5.84
C MET A 315 16.80 -2.56 -5.51
N ASP A 316 17.59 -2.92 -6.51
CA ASP A 316 18.97 -3.40 -6.33
C ASP A 316 19.81 -2.40 -5.54
N VAL A 317 19.65 -1.09 -5.84
CA VAL A 317 20.33 -0.03 -5.11
C VAL A 317 19.74 0.20 -3.72
N GLY A 318 18.43 0.01 -3.54
CA GLY A 318 17.82 -0.03 -2.21
C GLY A 318 18.52 -1.07 -1.32
N THR A 319 18.62 -2.31 -1.79
CA THR A 319 19.31 -3.41 -1.09
C THR A 319 20.78 -3.08 -0.82
N LEU A 320 21.52 -2.59 -1.83
CA LEU A 320 22.94 -2.24 -1.67
C LEU A 320 23.18 -1.12 -0.64
N VAL A 321 22.34 -0.08 -0.67
CA VAL A 321 22.41 1.05 0.27
C VAL A 321 22.10 0.58 1.67
N GLY A 322 21.07 -0.26 1.84
CA GLY A 322 20.71 -0.87 3.12
C GLY A 322 21.85 -1.71 3.70
N TYR A 323 22.42 -2.60 2.88
CA TYR A 323 23.52 -3.47 3.27
C TYR A 323 24.76 -2.67 3.70
N THR A 324 25.19 -1.71 2.88
CA THR A 324 26.42 -0.95 3.14
C THR A 324 26.27 -0.07 4.38
N ILE A 325 25.12 0.56 4.59
CA ILE A 325 24.88 1.37 5.80
C ILE A 325 24.81 0.49 7.04
N ALA A 326 24.15 -0.67 6.95
CA ALA A 326 24.08 -1.61 8.06
C ALA A 326 25.46 -2.22 8.41
N SER A 327 26.38 -2.27 7.46
CA SER A 327 27.77 -2.71 7.67
C SER A 327 28.62 -1.70 8.45
N ILE A 328 28.19 -0.44 8.58
CA ILE A 328 28.89 0.58 9.38
C ILE A 328 28.81 0.21 10.87
N ASP A 329 29.90 0.40 11.61
CA ASP A 329 29.96 0.10 13.06
C ASP A 329 28.91 0.87 13.86
N ASN A 330 28.73 2.16 13.54
CA ASN A 330 27.74 3.01 14.19
C ASN A 330 26.32 2.74 13.67
N LYS A 331 25.61 1.80 14.30
CA LYS A 331 24.24 1.41 13.95
C LYS A 331 23.21 2.53 14.05
N ALA A 332 23.49 3.62 14.78
CA ALA A 332 22.60 4.78 14.82
C ALA A 332 22.44 5.44 13.44
N VAL A 333 23.43 5.30 12.55
CA VAL A 333 23.37 5.80 11.17
C VAL A 333 22.26 5.11 10.38
N LEU A 334 22.10 3.78 10.54
CA LEU A 334 21.03 3.02 9.88
C LEU A 334 19.65 3.52 10.33
N ILE A 335 19.46 3.72 11.63
CA ILE A 335 18.19 4.22 12.20
C ILE A 335 17.89 5.63 11.69
N ALA A 336 18.89 6.53 11.71
CA ALA A 336 18.72 7.91 11.27
C ALA A 336 18.39 8.01 9.77
N ILE A 337 19.09 7.25 8.92
CA ILE A 337 18.82 7.22 7.47
C ILE A 337 17.47 6.57 7.19
N GLY A 338 17.13 5.47 7.86
CA GLY A 338 15.80 4.86 7.76
C GLY A 338 14.68 5.85 8.12
N ALA A 339 14.80 6.53 9.26
CA ALA A 339 13.82 7.53 9.69
C ALA A 339 13.70 8.70 8.70
N LEU A 340 14.83 9.16 8.13
CA LEU A 340 14.85 10.20 7.10
C LEU A 340 14.14 9.73 5.82
N LEU A 341 14.43 8.51 5.36
CA LEU A 341 13.75 7.93 4.19
C LEU A 341 12.25 7.82 4.43
N GLY A 342 11.81 7.34 5.60
CA GLY A 342 10.40 7.26 5.95
C GLY A 342 9.69 8.62 5.95
N LEU A 343 10.34 9.65 6.50
CA LEU A 343 9.82 11.02 6.48
C LEU A 343 9.64 11.52 5.04
N VAL A 344 10.68 11.36 4.22
CA VAL A 344 10.72 11.88 2.86
C VAL A 344 9.71 11.17 1.97
N VAL A 345 9.57 9.85 2.10
CA VAL A 345 8.63 9.07 1.29
C VAL A 345 7.19 9.54 1.48
N ILE A 346 6.75 9.83 2.70
CA ILE A 346 5.38 10.33 2.94
C ILE A 346 5.18 11.75 2.43
N LEU A 347 6.18 12.63 2.58
CA LEU A 347 6.12 13.96 1.98
C LEU A 347 6.09 13.90 0.45
N ALA A 348 6.52 12.78 -0.13
CA ALA A 348 6.66 12.59 -1.55
C ALA A 348 5.48 11.76 -2.12
N GLU A 349 4.68 11.08 -1.30
CA GLU A 349 3.63 10.13 -1.72
C GLU A 349 2.34 10.82 -2.24
N PRO A 350 1.95 10.62 -3.52
CA PRO A 350 0.75 11.23 -4.10
C PRO A 350 -0.55 10.77 -3.44
N ALA A 351 -0.63 9.49 -3.04
CA ALA A 351 -1.84 8.95 -2.41
C ALA A 351 -2.13 9.63 -1.07
N VAL A 352 -1.09 9.94 -0.28
CA VAL A 352 -1.20 10.71 0.97
C VAL A 352 -1.75 12.11 0.71
N TYR A 353 -1.33 12.74 -0.39
CA TYR A 353 -1.85 14.05 -0.77
C TYR A 353 -3.33 14.05 -1.16
N VAL A 354 -3.80 12.99 -1.84
CA VAL A 354 -5.22 12.80 -2.15
C VAL A 354 -6.02 12.60 -0.87
N LEU A 355 -5.55 11.72 0.03
CA LEU A 355 -6.20 11.46 1.31
C LEU A 355 -6.29 12.74 2.15
N THR A 356 -5.18 13.44 2.35
CA THR A 356 -5.17 14.67 3.16
C THR A 356 -6.09 15.76 2.60
N LYS A 357 -6.26 15.82 1.27
CA LYS A 357 -7.25 16.70 0.63
C LYS A 357 -8.69 16.23 0.88
N GLN A 358 -8.97 14.95 0.73
CA GLN A 358 -10.29 14.39 1.05
C GLN A 358 -10.67 14.63 2.51
N ILE A 359 -9.71 14.48 3.43
CA ILE A 359 -9.88 14.79 4.85
C ILE A 359 -10.24 16.27 5.04
N GLU A 360 -9.52 17.19 4.39
CA GLU A 360 -9.81 18.62 4.48
C GLU A 360 -11.18 18.97 3.89
N ASP A 361 -11.55 18.39 2.73
CA ASP A 361 -12.83 18.62 2.07
C ASP A 361 -14.01 18.11 2.92
N VAL A 362 -13.92 16.89 3.49
CA VAL A 362 -14.98 16.29 4.32
C VAL A 362 -15.08 16.95 5.70
N THR A 363 -13.97 17.46 6.24
CA THR A 363 -13.98 18.23 7.48
C THR A 363 -14.35 19.71 7.28
N SER A 364 -14.82 20.11 6.09
CA SER A 364 -15.15 21.50 5.75
C SER A 364 -14.00 22.50 6.02
N GLY A 365 -12.76 22.05 5.80
CA GLY A 365 -11.54 22.83 6.05
C GLY A 365 -11.12 22.94 7.52
N TYR A 366 -11.87 22.32 8.44
CA TYR A 366 -11.59 22.41 9.87
C TYR A 366 -10.29 21.69 10.25
N LEU A 367 -9.95 20.59 9.55
CA LEU A 367 -8.67 19.91 9.66
C LEU A 367 -7.79 20.22 8.45
N LYS A 368 -6.80 21.10 8.65
CA LYS A 368 -5.88 21.51 7.58
C LYS A 368 -5.00 20.36 7.11
N ARG A 369 -4.88 20.20 5.79
CA ARG A 369 -4.01 19.20 5.14
C ARG A 369 -2.57 19.15 5.68
N LYS A 370 -1.97 20.31 5.98
CA LYS A 370 -0.60 20.39 6.53
C LYS A 370 -0.45 19.67 7.87
N VAL A 371 -1.45 19.74 8.74
CA VAL A 371 -1.39 19.12 10.08
C VAL A 371 -1.43 17.59 9.96
N VAL A 372 -2.33 17.09 9.11
CA VAL A 372 -2.46 15.67 8.80
C VAL A 372 -1.17 15.15 8.16
N LEU A 373 -0.62 15.87 7.18
CA LEU A 373 0.62 15.48 6.51
C LEU A 373 1.80 15.37 7.49
N VAL A 374 1.96 16.34 8.40
CA VAL A 374 3.03 16.29 9.41
C VAL A 374 2.85 15.09 10.36
N ALA A 375 1.63 14.81 10.80
CA ALA A 375 1.35 13.66 11.66
C ALA A 375 1.71 12.34 10.98
N LEU A 376 1.30 12.18 9.70
CA LEU A 376 1.62 11.00 8.89
C LEU A 376 3.13 10.86 8.67
N SER A 377 3.82 11.94 8.28
CA SER A 377 5.27 11.92 8.04
C SER A 377 6.07 11.57 9.28
N LEU A 378 5.68 12.09 10.46
CA LEU A 378 6.34 11.74 11.73
C LEU A 378 6.06 10.28 12.12
N GLY A 379 4.81 9.82 11.95
CA GLY A 379 4.44 8.43 12.23
C GLY A 379 5.25 7.44 11.39
N VAL A 380 5.38 7.69 10.08
CA VAL A 380 6.13 6.80 9.18
C VAL A 380 7.64 6.93 9.35
N SER A 381 8.16 8.14 9.63
CA SER A 381 9.57 8.32 10.01
C SER A 381 9.92 7.46 11.22
N LEU A 382 9.08 7.50 12.26
CA LEU A 382 9.23 6.65 13.45
C LEU A 382 9.09 5.16 13.11
N ALA A 383 8.13 4.79 12.27
CA ALA A 383 7.92 3.40 11.85
C ALA A 383 9.17 2.80 11.16
N VAL A 384 9.74 3.51 10.20
CA VAL A 384 10.93 3.04 9.47
C VAL A 384 12.14 3.03 10.41
N GLY A 385 12.32 4.05 11.25
CA GLY A 385 13.38 4.06 12.27
C GLY A 385 13.28 2.89 13.26
N LEU A 386 12.09 2.60 13.77
CA LEU A 386 11.85 1.44 14.65
C LEU A 386 12.02 0.11 13.93
N SER A 387 11.73 0.06 12.63
CA SER A 387 11.99 -1.13 11.80
C SER A 387 13.49 -1.38 11.66
N MET A 388 14.31 -0.32 11.52
CA MET A 388 15.76 -0.44 11.54
C MET A 388 16.27 -0.90 12.91
N LEU A 389 15.72 -0.34 14.00
CA LEU A 389 16.05 -0.76 15.36
C LEU A 389 15.74 -2.26 15.58
N ARG A 390 14.60 -2.73 15.05
CA ARG A 390 14.21 -4.14 15.07
C ARG A 390 15.24 -5.03 14.38
N ILE A 391 15.72 -4.62 13.21
CA ILE A 391 16.74 -5.37 12.45
C ILE A 391 18.07 -5.42 13.21
N ILE A 392 18.43 -4.35 13.94
CA ILE A 392 19.69 -4.29 14.71
C ILE A 392 19.63 -5.12 16.00
N VAL A 393 18.48 -5.19 16.66
CA VAL A 393 18.34 -5.82 17.99
C VAL A 393 17.58 -7.14 17.87
N PRO A 394 18.26 -8.31 17.90
CA PRO A 394 17.64 -9.62 17.62
C PRO A 394 16.49 -10.01 18.55
N GLU A 395 16.46 -9.43 19.76
CA GLU A 395 15.43 -9.68 20.76
C GLU A 395 14.08 -9.03 20.37
N ILE A 396 14.11 -7.98 19.55
CA ILE A 396 12.93 -7.23 19.14
C ILE A 396 12.30 -7.94 17.94
N LYS A 397 11.28 -8.75 18.22
CA LYS A 397 10.40 -9.33 17.20
C LYS A 397 9.29 -8.36 16.76
N LEU A 398 8.80 -8.54 15.53
CA LEU A 398 7.73 -7.73 14.95
C LEU A 398 6.45 -7.65 15.81
N TRP A 399 6.06 -8.77 16.44
CA TRP A 399 4.83 -8.82 17.25
C TRP A 399 4.89 -7.89 18.46
N HIS A 400 6.08 -7.58 18.99
CA HIS A 400 6.26 -6.64 20.10
C HIS A 400 5.82 -5.22 19.73
N TYR A 401 5.77 -4.89 18.44
CA TYR A 401 5.24 -3.61 17.96
C TYR A 401 3.81 -3.73 17.46
N LEU A 402 3.52 -4.74 16.63
CA LEU A 402 2.20 -4.87 16.02
C LEU A 402 1.10 -5.14 17.05
N LEU A 403 1.32 -6.05 18.00
CA LEU A 403 0.29 -6.41 18.97
C LEU A 403 -0.12 -5.22 19.86
N PRO A 404 0.79 -4.57 20.61
CA PRO A 404 0.40 -3.43 21.43
C PRO A 404 -0.08 -2.25 20.58
N GLY A 405 0.49 -2.04 19.39
CA GLY A 405 0.07 -0.94 18.53
C GLY A 405 -1.34 -1.12 17.95
N TYR A 406 -1.73 -2.32 17.51
CA TYR A 406 -3.10 -2.56 17.06
C TYR A 406 -4.11 -2.61 18.22
N ILE A 407 -3.71 -3.08 19.41
CA ILE A 407 -4.53 -2.92 20.63
C ILE A 407 -4.78 -1.44 20.91
N LEU A 408 -3.72 -0.62 20.85
CA LEU A 408 -3.83 0.82 21.04
C LEU A 408 -4.75 1.45 19.99
N ALA A 409 -4.59 1.10 18.71
CA ALA A 409 -5.43 1.61 17.63
C ALA A 409 -6.92 1.23 17.84
N VAL A 410 -7.19 -0.03 18.17
CA VAL A 410 -8.56 -0.48 18.45
C VAL A 410 -9.14 0.25 19.66
N VAL A 411 -8.38 0.43 20.74
CA VAL A 411 -8.85 1.19 21.93
C VAL A 411 -9.13 2.64 21.58
N LEU A 412 -8.21 3.31 20.87
CA LEU A 412 -8.37 4.69 20.43
C LEU A 412 -9.59 4.86 19.51
N SER A 413 -9.91 3.86 18.69
CA SER A 413 -11.08 3.88 17.80
C SER A 413 -12.44 4.00 18.51
N TYR A 414 -12.49 3.76 19.82
CA TYR A 414 -13.68 3.99 20.66
C TYR A 414 -13.66 5.37 21.36
N LEU A 415 -12.51 6.04 21.36
CA LEU A 415 -12.30 7.31 22.06
C LEU A 415 -12.38 8.51 21.10
N VAL A 416 -12.03 8.33 19.83
CA VAL A 416 -12.02 9.37 18.79
C VAL A 416 -13.34 9.43 18.00
N PRO A 417 -13.65 10.54 17.30
CA PRO A 417 -14.83 10.63 16.44
C PRO A 417 -14.79 9.60 15.30
N LYS A 418 -15.96 9.10 14.88
CA LYS A 418 -16.09 8.03 13.85
C LYS A 418 -15.37 8.36 12.55
N LEU A 419 -15.43 9.62 12.12
CA LEU A 419 -14.72 10.08 10.93
C LEU A 419 -13.20 9.86 11.05
N PHE A 420 -12.61 10.16 12.21
CA PHE A 420 -11.17 9.92 12.46
C PHE A 420 -10.83 8.44 12.44
N VAL A 421 -11.72 7.55 12.89
CA VAL A 421 -11.52 6.10 12.78
C VAL A 421 -11.47 5.66 11.32
N GLY A 422 -12.44 6.07 10.50
CA GLY A 422 -12.44 5.71 9.08
C GLY A 422 -11.18 6.21 8.37
N MET A 423 -10.82 7.47 8.61
CA MET A 423 -9.65 8.10 8.00
C MET A 423 -8.34 7.49 8.50
N SER A 424 -8.22 7.12 9.78
CA SER A 424 -6.99 6.54 10.34
C SER A 424 -6.69 5.18 9.71
N PHE A 425 -7.67 4.27 9.69
CA PHE A 425 -7.48 2.93 9.13
C PHE A 425 -7.26 2.95 7.61
N ASP A 426 -7.90 3.85 6.87
CA ASP A 426 -7.60 4.03 5.44
C ASP A 426 -6.20 4.65 5.24
N SER A 427 -5.75 5.53 6.13
CA SER A 427 -4.42 6.16 6.05
C SER A 427 -3.26 5.17 6.20
N GLY A 428 -3.45 4.11 6.98
CA GLY A 428 -2.45 3.06 7.13
C GLY A 428 -2.13 2.42 5.79
N GLY A 429 -3.16 2.09 5.00
CA GLY A 429 -2.99 1.59 3.65
C GLY A 429 -2.43 2.63 2.67
N VAL A 430 -2.86 3.88 2.78
CA VAL A 430 -2.41 4.94 1.85
C VAL A 430 -0.93 5.31 2.05
N SER A 431 -0.39 5.10 3.26
CA SER A 431 0.98 5.47 3.60
C SER A 431 2.03 4.45 3.12
N SER A 432 1.60 3.24 2.74
CA SER A 432 2.47 2.16 2.25
C SER A 432 2.56 2.13 0.72
N GLY A 433 2.63 3.29 0.08
CA GLY A 433 2.64 3.43 -1.37
C GLY A 433 3.87 2.83 -2.08
N PRO A 434 3.96 3.02 -3.41
CA PRO A 434 4.92 2.31 -4.27
C PRO A 434 6.38 2.49 -3.86
N MET A 435 6.75 3.66 -3.32
CA MET A 435 8.13 3.91 -2.89
C MET A 435 8.52 3.14 -1.63
N THR A 436 7.56 2.91 -0.72
CA THR A 436 7.75 2.09 0.48
C THR A 436 7.89 0.62 0.09
N ALA A 437 6.99 0.12 -0.76
CA ALA A 437 6.99 -1.28 -1.21
C ALA A 437 8.19 -1.65 -2.08
N THR A 438 8.84 -0.66 -2.70
CA THR A 438 10.01 -0.87 -3.56
C THR A 438 11.32 -0.59 -2.82
N PHE A 439 11.64 0.69 -2.61
CA PHE A 439 12.96 1.10 -2.14
C PHE A 439 13.14 0.84 -0.65
N ILE A 440 12.19 1.22 0.20
CA ILE A 440 12.35 1.10 1.65
C ILE A 440 12.35 -0.37 2.07
N LEU A 441 11.48 -1.20 1.49
CA LEU A 441 11.50 -2.63 1.75
C LEU A 441 12.80 -3.29 1.27
N ALA A 442 13.29 -2.96 0.06
CA ALA A 442 14.59 -3.45 -0.41
C ALA A 442 15.75 -2.98 0.50
N PHE A 443 15.71 -1.72 0.94
CA PHE A 443 16.66 -1.17 1.91
C PHE A 443 16.66 -1.94 3.24
N ALA A 444 15.48 -2.26 3.78
CA ALA A 444 15.37 -3.07 5.00
C ALA A 444 15.88 -4.51 4.80
N GLN A 445 15.60 -5.13 3.65
CA GLN A 445 16.11 -6.45 3.31
C GLN A 445 17.65 -6.46 3.21
N GLY A 446 18.23 -5.46 2.55
CA GLY A 446 19.68 -5.29 2.48
C GLY A 446 20.31 -5.06 3.85
N ALA A 447 19.66 -4.26 4.70
CA ALA A 447 20.12 -4.05 6.07
C ALA A 447 20.07 -5.35 6.90
N ALA A 448 18.99 -6.15 6.77
CA ALA A 448 18.86 -7.43 7.44
C ALA A 448 19.91 -8.45 6.97
N GLU A 449 20.25 -8.47 5.68
CA GLU A 449 21.30 -9.35 5.15
C GLU A 449 22.70 -9.03 5.71
N SER A 450 22.95 -7.77 6.10
CA SER A 450 24.25 -7.34 6.64
C SER A 450 24.41 -7.59 8.14
N ILE A 451 23.33 -7.64 8.91
CA ILE A 451 23.40 -7.76 10.37
C ILE A 451 23.51 -9.23 10.78
N GLU A 452 24.55 -9.56 11.53
CA GLU A 452 24.78 -10.91 12.04
C GLU A 452 23.60 -11.38 12.91
N GLY A 453 23.04 -12.54 12.57
CA GLY A 453 21.90 -13.13 13.27
C GLY A 453 20.52 -12.62 12.84
N ALA A 454 20.44 -11.62 11.96
CA ALA A 454 19.17 -11.21 11.35
C ALA A 454 18.78 -12.15 10.20
N ASN A 455 17.48 -12.36 10.03
CA ASN A 455 16.90 -13.17 8.96
C ASN A 455 16.11 -12.25 8.02
N VAL A 456 16.42 -12.27 6.72
CA VAL A 456 15.79 -11.37 5.74
C VAL A 456 14.26 -11.56 5.65
N LEU A 457 13.76 -12.80 5.79
CA LEU A 457 12.31 -13.09 5.80
C LEU A 457 11.60 -12.59 7.05
N VAL A 458 12.26 -12.63 8.21
CA VAL A 458 11.65 -12.24 9.50
C VAL A 458 11.86 -10.75 9.80
N ASP A 459 13.09 -10.27 9.60
CA ASP A 459 13.55 -8.94 10.01
C ASP A 459 13.53 -7.95 8.85
N GLY A 460 13.67 -8.40 7.60
CA GLY A 460 13.53 -7.54 6.42
C GLY A 460 12.06 -7.20 6.13
N PHE A 461 11.15 -8.18 6.24
CA PHE A 461 9.70 -7.96 6.13
C PHE A 461 9.09 -7.47 7.45
N GLY A 462 7.87 -6.95 7.40
CA GLY A 462 7.19 -6.29 8.52
C GLY A 462 7.50 -4.79 8.60
N LEU A 463 8.34 -4.26 7.70
CA LEU A 463 8.52 -2.81 7.58
C LEU A 463 7.25 -2.14 7.07
N ILE A 464 6.61 -2.72 6.04
CA ILE A 464 5.37 -2.16 5.49
C ILE A 464 4.27 -2.22 6.55
N ALA A 465 4.23 -3.30 7.35
CA ALA A 465 3.35 -3.43 8.50
C ALA A 465 3.47 -2.27 9.50
N MET A 466 4.71 -1.89 9.84
CA MET A 466 4.98 -0.76 10.73
C MET A 466 4.58 0.57 10.09
N VAL A 467 4.88 0.75 8.80
CA VAL A 467 4.48 1.93 8.02
C VAL A 467 2.96 2.03 7.88
N ALA A 468 2.22 0.91 7.89
CA ALA A 468 0.76 0.93 7.89
C ALA A 468 0.19 1.23 9.28
N LEU A 469 0.79 0.71 10.35
CA LEU A 469 0.29 0.85 11.72
C LEU A 469 0.47 2.26 12.29
N MET A 470 1.65 2.86 12.16
CA MET A 470 1.94 4.14 12.81
C MET A 470 1.08 5.33 12.32
N PRO A 471 0.74 5.46 11.02
CA PRO A 471 -0.25 6.42 10.54
C PRO A 471 -1.62 6.31 11.21
N ILE A 472 -2.10 5.09 11.45
CA ILE A 472 -3.38 4.84 12.12
C ILE A 472 -3.33 5.48 13.51
N ILE A 473 -2.30 5.11 14.29
CA ILE A 473 -2.10 5.63 15.65
C ILE A 473 -1.91 7.16 15.63
N ALA A 474 -1.12 7.69 14.70
CA ALA A 474 -0.85 9.12 14.59
C ALA A 474 -2.12 9.94 14.30
N LEU A 475 -2.98 9.48 13.39
CA LEU A 475 -4.24 10.16 13.09
C LEU A 475 -5.28 10.00 14.20
N GLU A 476 -5.32 8.87 14.91
CA GLU A 476 -6.19 8.71 16.06
C GLU A 476 -5.75 9.60 17.24
N ILE A 477 -4.44 9.70 17.52
CA ILE A 477 -3.93 10.65 18.50
C ILE A 477 -4.28 12.09 18.09
N LEU A 478 -4.15 12.43 16.80
CA LEU A 478 -4.55 13.74 16.30
C LEU A 478 -6.06 13.98 16.52
N GLY A 479 -6.90 12.97 16.24
CA GLY A 479 -8.34 13.01 16.49
C GLY A 479 -8.70 13.18 17.97
N LEU A 480 -7.95 12.55 18.87
CA LEU A 480 -8.12 12.69 20.31
C LEU A 480 -7.75 14.09 20.80
N ILE A 481 -6.58 14.62 20.37
CA ILE A 481 -6.15 15.99 20.68
C ILE A 481 -7.21 16.99 20.20
N PHE A 482 -7.76 16.74 19.02
CA PHE A 482 -8.80 17.58 18.44
C PHE A 482 -10.08 17.57 19.26
N LYS A 483 -10.58 16.39 19.62
CA LYS A 483 -11.75 16.21 20.49
C LYS A 483 -11.58 16.93 21.83
N ILE A 484 -10.40 16.86 22.43
CA ILE A 484 -10.13 17.55 23.70
C ILE A 484 -10.14 19.09 23.54
N LYS A 485 -9.60 19.61 22.42
CA LYS A 485 -9.56 21.05 22.16
C LYS A 485 -10.94 21.63 21.83
N THR A 486 -11.79 20.91 21.11
CA THR A 486 -13.17 21.34 20.81
C THR A 486 -14.04 21.39 22.06
N VAL A 487 -13.96 20.36 22.93
CA VAL A 487 -14.69 20.32 24.20
C VAL A 487 -14.28 21.49 25.11
N LYS A 488 -12.99 21.85 25.16
CA LYS A 488 -12.51 23.03 25.91
C LYS A 488 -12.93 24.37 25.29
N GLY A 489 -13.27 24.39 24.00
CA GLY A 489 -13.72 25.57 23.26
C GLY A 489 -15.23 25.85 23.33
N GLY A 490 -16.01 25.01 24.02
CA GLY A 490 -17.44 25.23 24.24
C GLY A 490 -18.38 24.75 23.12
N LEU A 491 -17.90 23.96 22.16
CA LEU A 491 -18.74 23.31 21.14
C LEU A 491 -19.26 21.97 21.67
N SER A 492 -20.57 21.75 21.61
CA SER A 492 -21.22 20.55 22.18
C SER A 492 -20.95 19.28 21.34
N GLU A 493 -20.84 18.12 22.01
CA GLU A 493 -20.57 16.80 21.40
C GLU A 493 -21.54 16.40 20.25
N ASN A 494 -22.72 17.02 20.20
CA ASN A 494 -23.77 16.70 19.22
C ASN A 494 -23.51 17.27 17.80
N GLU A 495 -22.50 18.10 17.59
CA GLU A 495 -22.17 18.62 16.25
C GLU A 495 -21.29 17.67 15.41
N TYR A 496 -20.82 16.55 15.98
CA TYR A 496 -19.83 15.66 15.36
C TYR A 496 -20.22 14.15 15.34
N SER A 497 -21.47 13.79 15.62
CA SER A 497 -21.92 12.39 15.81
C SER A 497 -22.55 11.72 14.60
#